data_AF-A0A7S2CXC8-F1
#
_entry.id   AF-A0A7S2CXC8-F1
#
_cell.length_a   1.000
_cell.length_b   1.000
_cell.length_c   1.000
_cell.angle_alpha   90.00
_cell.angle_beta   90.00
_cell.angle_gamma   90.00
#
_symmetry.space_group_name_H-M   'P 1'
#
loop_
_entity.id
_entity.type
_entity.pdbx_description
1 polymer ?
#
loop_
_entity_poly.entity_id
_entity_poly.type
_entity_poly.pdbx_seq_one_letter_code
_entity_poly.pdbx_strand_id
1 'polypeptide(L)'
;MVPGVRFPSRRWATDDGDCSDANGGYLEHPSVQARTSHEVESWRARNEVMVLEDGGERVPNPVVSFEEAPFPDWAAAELRRNGHTAPTAIQAQAWPIAARGRDLIGIAETGSGKTLAYALPVVVRAVSRTGHASARLGPQGLIVVPTAELAVQVREVIMPFAQAGRITVGMLASDGSSSGAQSTRDDLSMDTA
;
A
#
# COMPACT_ATOMS: atom_id res chain seq x y z
N MET A 1 3.48 -13.95 39.45
CA MET A 1 3.04 -15.12 38.66
C MET A 1 1.55 -14.94 38.40
N VAL A 2 1.19 -14.35 37.24
CA VAL A 2 -0.22 -14.03 36.92
C VAL A 2 -0.76 -15.19 36.06
N PRO A 3 -1.91 -15.82 36.41
CA PRO A 3 -2.35 -17.02 35.72
C PRO A 3 -3.01 -16.70 34.36
N GLY A 4 -2.50 -17.35 33.32
CA GLY A 4 -3.34 -18.01 32.30
C GLY A 4 -4.26 -17.17 31.43
N VAL A 5 -3.72 -16.21 30.68
CA VAL A 5 -4.39 -15.74 29.46
C VAL A 5 -4.16 -16.80 28.37
N ARG A 6 -5.15 -17.67 28.14
CA ARG A 6 -5.18 -18.52 26.94
C ARG A 6 -5.56 -17.65 25.75
N PHE A 7 -4.58 -17.32 24.91
CA PHE A 7 -4.87 -16.84 23.57
C PHE A 7 -5.63 -17.93 22.80
N PRO A 8 -6.75 -17.62 22.13
CA PRO A 8 -7.36 -18.58 21.22
C PRO A 8 -6.33 -18.91 20.14
N SER A 9 -5.91 -20.17 20.09
CA SER A 9 -5.08 -20.71 19.03
C SER A 9 -5.87 -20.72 17.73
N ARG A 10 -5.97 -19.55 17.07
CA ARG A 10 -6.34 -19.51 15.67
C ARG A 10 -5.20 -20.15 14.91
N ARG A 11 -5.39 -21.41 14.52
CA ARG A 11 -4.83 -21.89 13.25
C ARG A 11 -5.23 -20.84 12.22
N TRP A 12 -4.26 -20.19 11.59
CA TRP A 12 -4.53 -19.63 10.27
C TRP A 12 -5.07 -20.80 9.46
N ALA A 13 -6.32 -20.68 9.02
CA ALA A 13 -6.71 -21.46 7.87
C ALA A 13 -5.74 -20.99 6.78
N THR A 14 -4.71 -21.79 6.51
CA THR A 14 -4.31 -21.99 5.13
C THR A 14 -5.56 -22.58 4.49
N ASP A 15 -6.48 -21.71 4.09
CA ASP A 15 -7.19 -21.95 2.85
C ASP A 15 -6.05 -22.11 1.84
N ASP A 16 -5.67 -23.36 1.59
CA ASP A 16 -5.02 -23.80 0.35
C ASP A 16 -6.00 -23.62 -0.83
N GLY A 17 -6.79 -22.55 -0.79
CA GLY A 17 -7.61 -22.04 -1.86
C GLY A 17 -6.78 -20.96 -2.52
N ASP A 18 -6.02 -21.38 -3.53
CA ASP A 18 -5.65 -20.57 -4.67
C ASP A 18 -5.66 -19.05 -4.42
N CYS A 19 -4.55 -18.52 -3.93
CA CYS A 19 -4.19 -17.12 -4.21
C CYS A 19 -3.95 -16.86 -5.72
N SER A 20 -4.12 -17.89 -6.54
CA SER A 20 -3.98 -17.95 -7.99
C SER A 20 -5.07 -17.23 -8.77
N ASP A 21 -6.27 -17.02 -8.22
CA ASP A 21 -7.40 -16.59 -9.07
C ASP A 21 -7.91 -15.20 -8.73
N ALA A 22 -7.22 -14.19 -9.28
CA ALA A 22 -7.83 -12.98 -9.83
C ALA A 22 -6.83 -12.28 -10.74
N ASN A 23 -6.84 -12.69 -12.01
CA ASN A 23 -6.11 -12.10 -13.12
C ASN A 23 -6.23 -10.56 -13.14
N GLY A 24 -5.22 -9.91 -12.57
CA GLY A 24 -4.98 -8.46 -12.56
C GLY A 24 -3.51 -8.21 -12.25
N GLY A 25 -2.65 -9.14 -12.67
CA GLY A 25 -1.22 -9.13 -12.42
C GLY A 25 -0.64 -7.83 -12.95
N TYR A 26 0.13 -7.15 -12.11
CA TYR A 26 0.91 -6.00 -12.55
C TYR A 26 1.70 -6.37 -13.80
N LEU A 27 1.28 -5.79 -14.93
CA LEU A 27 2.03 -5.84 -16.18
C LEU A 27 3.06 -4.72 -16.10
N GLU A 28 4.33 -5.10 -15.92
CA GLU A 28 5.42 -4.14 -15.95
C GLU A 28 5.36 -3.32 -17.24
N HIS A 29 5.48 -2.00 -17.11
CA HIS A 29 5.46 -1.12 -18.27
C HIS A 29 6.60 -1.53 -19.25
N PRO A 30 6.40 -1.49 -20.59
CA PRO A 30 7.40 -1.94 -21.55
C PRO A 30 8.77 -1.26 -21.37
N SER A 31 8.81 0.00 -20.96
CA SER A 31 10.07 0.70 -20.67
C SER A 31 10.81 0.13 -19.46
N VAL A 32 10.09 -0.38 -18.46
CA VAL A 32 10.66 -1.01 -17.26
C VAL A 32 11.21 -2.40 -17.63
N GLN A 33 10.52 -3.15 -18.48
CA GLN A 33 10.96 -4.47 -18.95
C GLN A 33 12.17 -4.38 -19.89
N ALA A 34 12.23 -3.35 -20.73
CA ALA A 34 13.31 -3.15 -21.70
C ALA A 34 14.64 -2.70 -21.06
N ARG A 35 14.63 -2.29 -19.78
CA ARG A 35 15.85 -1.87 -19.08
C ARG A 35 16.82 -3.02 -18.90
N THR A 36 18.06 -2.75 -19.30
CA THR A 36 19.16 -3.70 -19.11
C THR A 36 19.56 -3.79 -17.63
N SER A 37 20.12 -4.93 -17.22
CA SER A 37 20.60 -5.12 -15.85
C SER A 37 21.62 -4.06 -15.44
N HIS A 38 22.47 -3.63 -16.38
CA HIS A 38 23.49 -2.60 -16.15
C HIS A 38 22.87 -1.22 -15.88
N GLU A 39 21.82 -0.84 -16.61
CA GLU A 39 21.11 0.43 -16.36
C GLU A 39 20.41 0.43 -15.01
N VAL A 40 19.79 -0.70 -14.64
CA VAL A 40 19.11 -0.88 -13.36
C VAL A 40 20.12 -0.81 -12.21
N GLU A 41 21.25 -1.51 -12.31
CA GLU A 41 22.30 -1.48 -11.30
C GLU A 41 22.94 -0.10 -11.18
N SER A 42 23.19 0.58 -12.30
CA SER A 42 23.68 1.95 -12.30
C SER A 42 22.69 2.92 -11.66
N TRP A 43 21.38 2.74 -11.88
CA TRP A 43 20.35 3.54 -11.22
C TRP A 43 20.30 3.25 -9.72
N ARG A 44 20.36 1.98 -9.30
CA ARG A 44 20.38 1.58 -7.90
C ARG A 44 21.59 2.15 -7.18
N ALA A 45 22.77 2.06 -7.77
CA ALA A 45 24.00 2.65 -7.22
C ALA A 45 23.90 4.18 -7.07
N ARG A 46 23.37 4.88 -8.08
CA ARG A 46 23.19 6.35 -8.02
C ARG A 46 22.18 6.81 -6.98
N ASN A 47 21.17 5.99 -6.69
CA ASN A 47 20.12 6.31 -5.72
C ASN A 47 20.32 5.59 -4.37
N GLU A 48 21.50 5.02 -4.14
CA GLU A 48 21.87 4.31 -2.90
C GLU A 48 20.88 3.19 -2.51
N VAL A 49 20.31 2.53 -3.51
CA VAL A 49 19.36 1.44 -3.32
C VAL A 49 20.10 0.11 -3.30
N MET A 50 20.08 -0.55 -2.15
CA MET A 50 20.50 -1.94 -2.01
C MET A 50 19.28 -2.85 -2.02
N VAL A 51 19.32 -3.89 -2.85
CA VAL A 51 18.27 -4.92 -2.91
C VAL A 51 18.84 -6.21 -2.37
N LEU A 52 18.22 -6.74 -1.34
CA LEU A 52 18.53 -8.05 -0.77
C LEU A 52 17.42 -9.02 -1.20
N GLU A 53 17.81 -10.09 -1.88
CA GLU A 53 16.89 -11.13 -2.34
C GLU A 53 16.84 -12.26 -1.31
N ASP A 54 15.64 -12.59 -0.85
CA ASP A 54 15.36 -13.82 -0.11
C ASP A 54 14.50 -14.74 -0.99
N GLY A 55 14.86 -16.01 -1.08
CA GLY A 55 14.12 -17.01 -1.85
C GLY A 55 14.37 -17.09 -3.37
N GLY A 56 15.39 -16.38 -3.91
CA GLY A 56 15.87 -16.56 -5.29
C GLY A 56 14.95 -16.06 -6.42
N GLU A 57 13.86 -15.37 -6.09
CA GLU A 57 12.97 -14.76 -7.07
C GLU A 57 13.42 -13.33 -7.42
N ARG A 58 13.75 -13.11 -8.70
CA ARG A 58 14.24 -11.83 -9.23
C ARG A 58 13.37 -10.66 -8.82
N VAL A 59 13.99 -9.63 -8.22
CA VAL A 59 13.29 -8.39 -7.89
C VAL A 59 12.96 -7.60 -9.16
N PRO A 60 11.71 -7.09 -9.31
CA PRO A 60 11.31 -6.21 -10.38
C PRO A 60 12.24 -4.99 -10.56
N ASN A 61 12.35 -4.55 -11.81
CA ASN A 61 13.08 -3.34 -12.14
C ASN A 61 12.38 -2.10 -11.53
N PRO A 62 13.13 -1.08 -11.09
CA PRO A 62 12.55 0.12 -10.50
C PRO A 62 11.78 0.96 -11.53
N VAL A 63 10.71 1.62 -11.08
CA VAL A 63 9.94 2.58 -11.87
C VAL A 63 10.50 3.99 -11.65
N VAL A 64 10.88 4.69 -12.72
CA VAL A 64 11.55 6.00 -12.59
C VAL A 64 10.59 7.18 -12.78
N SER A 65 9.37 6.92 -13.26
CA SER A 65 8.33 7.92 -13.44
C SER A 65 6.96 7.37 -13.01
N PHE A 66 5.97 8.27 -12.83
CA PHE A 66 4.63 7.85 -12.42
C PHE A 66 3.84 7.17 -13.53
N GLU A 67 4.18 7.43 -14.80
CA GLU A 67 3.57 6.78 -15.97
C GLU A 67 3.99 5.30 -16.07
N GLU A 68 5.19 4.98 -15.58
CA GLU A 68 5.69 3.61 -15.52
C GLU A 68 5.20 2.86 -14.28
N ALA A 69 4.60 3.56 -13.33
CA ALA A 69 4.17 2.98 -12.08
C ALA A 69 3.00 1.99 -12.29
N PRO A 70 2.88 0.95 -11.44
CA PRO A 70 1.79 -0.03 -11.43
C PRO A 70 0.39 0.53 -11.12
N PHE A 71 0.13 1.82 -11.34
CA PHE A 71 -1.04 2.50 -10.79
C PHE A 71 -1.92 3.08 -11.89
N PRO A 72 -3.24 3.15 -11.63
CA PRO A 72 -4.18 3.79 -12.54
C PRO A 72 -3.94 5.31 -12.64
N ASP A 73 -4.36 5.90 -13.75
CA ASP A 73 -4.12 7.32 -14.07
C ASP A 73 -4.59 8.28 -12.99
N TRP A 74 -5.70 7.97 -12.31
CA TRP A 74 -6.22 8.81 -11.22
C TRP A 74 -5.23 8.92 -10.05
N ALA A 75 -4.48 7.86 -9.76
CA ALA A 75 -3.50 7.85 -8.68
C ALA A 75 -2.26 8.66 -9.04
N ALA A 76 -1.79 8.51 -10.29
CA ALA A 76 -0.70 9.31 -10.83
C ALA A 76 -1.08 10.80 -10.94
N ALA A 77 -2.32 11.11 -11.31
CA ALA A 77 -2.83 12.48 -11.32
C ALA A 77 -2.82 13.09 -9.90
N GLU A 78 -3.26 12.32 -8.90
CA GLU A 78 -3.28 12.78 -7.51
C GLU A 78 -1.87 12.99 -6.95
N LEU A 79 -0.90 12.12 -7.28
CA LEU A 79 0.51 12.35 -6.94
C LEU A 79 1.03 13.69 -7.48
N ARG A 80 0.73 14.01 -8.75
CA ARG A 80 1.13 15.28 -9.36
C ARG A 80 0.41 16.48 -8.73
N ARG A 81 -0.86 16.35 -8.36
CA ARG A 81 -1.63 17.39 -7.66
C ARG A 81 -1.05 17.72 -6.29
N ASN A 82 -0.51 16.71 -5.59
CA ASN A 82 0.17 16.88 -4.31
C ASN A 82 1.63 17.36 -4.46
N GLY A 83 2.04 17.79 -5.66
CA GLY A 83 3.37 18.37 -5.91
C GLY A 83 4.50 17.36 -6.06
N HIS A 84 4.19 16.06 -6.17
CA HIS A 84 5.22 15.07 -6.48
C HIS A 84 5.55 15.10 -7.97
N THR A 85 6.84 15.23 -8.29
CA THR A 85 7.35 15.29 -9.67
C THR A 85 7.83 13.93 -10.18
N ALA A 86 8.43 13.13 -9.30
CA ALA A 86 8.94 11.79 -9.58
C ALA A 86 8.87 10.90 -8.33
N PRO A 87 8.83 9.57 -8.48
CA PRO A 87 8.90 8.66 -7.34
C PRO A 87 10.23 8.78 -6.59
N THR A 88 10.19 8.68 -5.26
CA THR A 88 11.41 8.58 -4.46
C THR A 88 12.08 7.22 -4.67
N ALA A 89 13.37 7.09 -4.33
CA ALA A 89 14.12 5.84 -4.54
C ALA A 89 13.43 4.62 -3.89
N ILE A 90 12.89 4.77 -2.68
CA ILE A 90 12.17 3.69 -2.00
C ILE A 90 10.83 3.38 -2.67
N GLN A 91 10.10 4.38 -3.17
CA GLN A 91 8.84 4.20 -3.90
C GLN A 91 9.08 3.49 -5.23
N ALA A 92 10.06 3.97 -6.00
CA ALA A 92 10.47 3.44 -7.29
C ALA A 92 10.77 1.93 -7.24
N GLN A 93 11.41 1.47 -6.18
CA GLN A 93 11.73 0.05 -6.01
C GLN A 93 10.60 -0.74 -5.32
N ALA A 94 9.89 -0.16 -4.35
CA ALA A 94 8.87 -0.86 -3.57
C ALA A 94 7.55 -1.06 -4.33
N TRP A 95 7.11 -0.09 -5.12
CA TRP A 95 5.84 -0.17 -5.85
C TRP A 95 5.73 -1.36 -6.80
N PRO A 96 6.71 -1.65 -7.69
CA PRO A 96 6.60 -2.82 -8.57
C PRO A 96 6.63 -4.14 -7.79
N ILE A 97 7.30 -4.20 -6.63
CA ILE A 97 7.30 -5.39 -5.75
C ILE A 97 5.91 -5.56 -5.11
N ALA A 98 5.37 -4.49 -4.51
CA ALA A 98 4.06 -4.49 -3.88
C ALA A 98 2.93 -4.77 -4.87
N ALA A 99 3.04 -4.29 -6.10
CA ALA A 99 2.06 -4.52 -7.16
C ALA A 99 2.01 -5.98 -7.63
N ARG A 100 3.14 -6.70 -7.57
CA ARG A 100 3.16 -8.17 -7.74
C ARG A 100 2.54 -8.93 -6.56
N GLY A 101 2.22 -8.25 -5.47
CA GLY A 101 1.70 -8.86 -4.24
C GLY A 101 2.75 -9.62 -3.44
N ARG A 102 4.04 -9.30 -3.62
CA ARG A 102 5.13 -9.87 -2.83
C ARG A 102 5.32 -9.11 -1.52
N ASP A 103 5.71 -9.84 -0.48
CA ASP A 103 6.14 -9.26 0.79
C ASP A 103 7.50 -8.56 0.61
N LEU A 104 7.67 -7.42 1.29
CA LEU A 104 8.88 -6.61 1.18
C LEU A 104 9.20 -5.91 2.50
N ILE A 105 10.49 -5.75 2.79
CA ILE A 105 10.98 -4.92 3.89
C ILE A 105 11.70 -3.72 3.28
N GLY A 106 11.12 -2.53 3.48
CA GLY A 106 11.68 -1.27 2.96
C GLY A 106 12.36 -0.46 4.05
N ILE A 107 13.69 -0.31 3.95
CA ILE A 107 14.48 0.53 4.86
C ILE A 107 14.90 1.78 4.09
N ALA A 108 14.55 2.96 4.61
CA ALA A 108 14.93 4.25 4.05
C ALA A 108 14.92 5.32 5.16
N GLU A 109 15.56 6.46 4.91
CA GLU A 109 15.64 7.58 5.84
C GLU A 109 14.28 8.26 6.11
N THR A 110 14.18 9.01 7.21
CA THR A 110 12.99 9.82 7.49
C THR A 110 12.81 10.87 6.38
N GLY A 111 11.57 11.11 5.95
CA GLY A 111 11.30 12.02 4.84
C GLY A 111 11.47 11.42 3.44
N SER A 112 11.99 10.20 3.26
CA SER A 112 12.14 9.57 1.94
C SER A 112 10.83 9.13 1.25
N GLY A 113 9.66 9.53 1.75
CA GLY A 113 8.37 9.18 1.15
C GLY A 113 7.89 7.74 1.43
N LYS A 114 8.39 7.10 2.50
CA LYS A 114 8.00 5.73 2.89
C LYS A 114 6.50 5.53 3.04
N THR A 115 5.78 6.54 3.53
CA THR A 115 4.31 6.49 3.71
C THR A 115 3.60 6.13 2.41
N LEU A 116 3.88 6.86 1.33
CA LEU A 116 3.30 6.56 0.01
C LEU A 116 3.88 5.28 -0.62
N ALA A 117 5.06 4.84 -0.21
CA ALA A 117 5.65 3.60 -0.70
C ALA A 117 4.79 2.37 -0.33
N TYR A 118 4.25 2.32 0.89
CA TYR A 118 3.35 1.23 1.31
C TYR A 118 1.86 1.58 1.18
N ALA A 119 1.46 2.83 1.40
CA ALA A 119 0.04 3.19 1.47
C ALA A 119 -0.63 3.20 0.10
N LEU A 120 0.07 3.71 -0.92
CA LEU A 120 -0.51 3.83 -2.26
C LEU A 120 -0.85 2.47 -2.90
N PRO A 121 0.03 1.44 -2.86
CA PRO A 121 -0.34 0.10 -3.29
C PRO A 121 -1.56 -0.47 -2.57
N VAL A 122 -1.71 -0.21 -1.26
CA VAL A 122 -2.87 -0.67 -0.47
C VAL A 122 -4.16 -0.01 -0.96
N VAL A 123 -4.14 1.31 -1.18
CA VAL A 123 -5.30 2.06 -1.70
C VAL A 123 -5.69 1.56 -3.09
N VAL A 124 -4.73 1.45 -4.01
CA VAL A 124 -5.00 0.98 -5.38
C VAL A 124 -5.58 -0.44 -5.38
N ARG A 125 -5.03 -1.34 -4.56
CA ARG A 125 -5.56 -2.70 -4.41
C ARG A 125 -6.97 -2.71 -3.81
N ALA A 126 -7.26 -1.83 -2.85
CA ALA A 126 -8.60 -1.69 -2.28
C ALA A 126 -9.62 -1.24 -3.35
N VAL A 127 -9.26 -0.23 -4.16
CA VAL A 127 -10.10 0.28 -5.27
C VAL A 127 -10.36 -0.80 -6.33
N SER A 128 -9.35 -1.57 -6.74
CA SER A 128 -9.56 -2.64 -7.73
C SER A 128 -10.48 -3.76 -7.25
N ARG A 129 -10.63 -3.93 -5.92
CA ARG A 129 -11.48 -4.95 -5.31
C ARG A 129 -12.91 -4.49 -5.03
N THR A 130 -13.20 -3.19 -5.01
CA THR A 130 -14.57 -2.69 -4.77
C THR A 130 -15.55 -3.06 -5.88
N GLY A 131 -15.06 -3.29 -7.12
CA GLY A 131 -15.88 -3.80 -8.23
C GLY A 131 -16.30 -5.26 -8.10
N HIS A 132 -15.65 -6.03 -7.22
CA HIS A 132 -15.96 -7.44 -6.97
C HIS A 132 -16.91 -7.54 -5.77
N ALA A 133 -18.17 -7.17 -6.01
CA ALA A 133 -19.27 -7.11 -5.04
C ALA A 133 -19.72 -8.48 -4.52
N SER A 134 -18.79 -9.31 -4.02
CA SER A 134 -19.12 -10.51 -3.26
C SER A 134 -18.68 -10.37 -1.81
N ALA A 135 -19.62 -9.87 -1.00
CA ALA A 135 -19.90 -10.30 0.37
C ALA A 135 -18.77 -10.38 1.42
N ARG A 136 -17.58 -9.81 1.19
CA ARG A 136 -16.57 -9.67 2.24
C ARG A 136 -16.81 -8.37 3.01
N LEU A 137 -17.61 -8.49 4.07
CA LEU A 137 -17.81 -7.46 5.09
C LEU A 137 -16.50 -7.27 5.89
N GLY A 138 -15.55 -6.50 5.35
CA GLY A 138 -14.30 -6.23 6.04
C GLY A 138 -13.35 -5.30 5.29
N PRO A 139 -12.37 -4.71 6.00
CA PRO A 139 -11.37 -3.85 5.39
C PRO A 139 -10.54 -4.62 4.36
N GLN A 140 -10.31 -4.01 3.18
CA GLN A 140 -9.52 -4.59 2.10
C GLN A 140 -8.00 -4.45 2.30
N GLY A 141 -7.59 -3.58 3.21
CA GLY A 141 -6.21 -3.35 3.60
C GLY A 141 -6.14 -2.80 5.03
N LEU A 142 -5.05 -3.11 5.73
CA LEU A 142 -4.79 -2.66 7.09
C LEU A 142 -3.37 -2.07 7.13
N ILE A 143 -3.27 -0.85 7.63
CA ILE A 143 -2.00 -0.18 7.90
C ILE A 143 -1.89 -0.06 9.42
N VAL A 144 -0.82 -0.61 9.99
CA VAL A 144 -0.55 -0.57 11.42
C VAL A 144 0.59 0.42 11.67
N VAL A 145 0.37 1.34 12.60
CA VAL A 145 1.34 2.35 13.00
C VAL A 145 1.43 2.38 14.53
N PRO A 146 2.57 2.83 15.10
CA PRO A 146 2.82 2.66 16.53
C PRO A 146 2.07 3.65 17.43
N THR A 147 1.61 4.80 16.90
CA THR A 147 0.87 5.80 17.69
C THR A 147 -0.34 6.34 16.92
N ALA A 148 -1.32 6.88 17.64
CA ALA A 148 -2.52 7.46 17.06
C ALA A 148 -2.20 8.73 16.24
N GLU A 149 -1.23 9.53 16.67
CA GLU A 149 -0.80 10.75 15.97
C GLU A 149 -0.20 10.40 14.60
N LEU A 150 0.60 9.34 14.53
CA LEU A 150 1.11 8.83 13.25
C LEU A 150 0.00 8.27 12.37
N ALA A 151 -1.04 7.66 12.96
CA ALA A 151 -2.20 7.19 12.19
C ALA A 151 -2.97 8.36 11.56
N VAL A 152 -3.12 9.47 12.28
CA VAL A 152 -3.73 10.70 11.73
C VAL A 152 -2.89 11.21 10.56
N GLN A 153 -1.57 11.32 10.71
CA GLN A 153 -0.67 11.76 9.63
C GLN A 153 -0.75 10.86 8.39
N VAL A 154 -0.75 9.54 8.59
CA VAL A 154 -0.86 8.58 7.48
C VAL A 154 -2.23 8.68 6.81
N ARG A 155 -3.30 8.84 7.61
CA ARG A 155 -4.66 9.04 7.07
C ARG A 155 -4.72 10.29 6.21
N GLU A 156 -4.20 11.43 6.67
CA GLU A 156 -4.18 12.68 5.90
C GLU A 156 -3.49 12.52 4.54
N VAL A 157 -2.38 11.78 4.49
CA VAL A 157 -1.68 11.46 3.24
C VAL A 157 -2.53 10.58 2.32
N ILE A 158 -3.32 9.66 2.87
CA ILE A 158 -4.13 8.70 2.11
C ILE A 158 -5.46 9.30 1.63
N MET A 159 -6.05 10.24 2.38
CA MET A 159 -7.39 10.77 2.13
C MET A 159 -7.62 11.27 0.70
N PRO A 160 -6.71 12.03 0.06
CA PRO A 160 -6.90 12.48 -1.33
C PRO A 160 -7.02 11.30 -2.31
N PHE A 161 -6.18 10.27 -2.14
CA PHE A 161 -6.22 9.06 -2.96
C PHE A 161 -7.47 8.23 -2.70
N ALA A 162 -7.92 8.16 -1.44
CA ALA A 162 -9.14 7.45 -1.07
C ALA A 162 -10.39 8.11 -1.69
N GLN A 163 -10.43 9.44 -1.70
CA GLN A 163 -11.51 10.21 -2.34
C GLN A 163 -11.53 10.01 -3.86
N ALA A 164 -10.36 10.06 -4.51
CA ALA A 164 -10.24 9.79 -5.95
C ALA A 164 -10.66 8.35 -6.31
N GLY A 165 -10.28 7.39 -5.46
CA GLY A 165 -10.64 5.97 -5.59
C GLY A 165 -12.06 5.60 -5.11
N ARG A 166 -12.82 6.56 -4.56
CA ARG A 166 -14.16 6.35 -3.96
C ARG A 166 -14.18 5.21 -2.93
N ILE A 167 -13.17 5.14 -2.06
CA ILE A 167 -13.10 4.19 -0.95
C ILE A 167 -13.19 4.90 0.40
N THR A 168 -13.68 4.20 1.41
CA THR A 168 -13.73 4.69 2.78
C THR A 168 -12.51 4.27 3.57
N VAL A 169 -11.92 5.20 4.32
CA VAL A 169 -10.78 4.95 5.23
C VAL A 169 -11.24 5.15 6.65
N GLY A 170 -11.27 4.07 7.43
CA GLY A 170 -11.52 4.10 8.87
C GLY A 170 -10.20 4.07 9.64
N MET A 171 -10.16 4.75 10.78
CA MET A 171 -9.06 4.69 11.74
C MET A 171 -9.55 4.04 13.03
N LEU A 172 -8.79 3.08 13.54
CA LEU A 172 -9.03 2.46 14.85
C LEU A 172 -7.81 2.75 15.72
N ALA A 173 -8.01 3.47 16.82
CA ALA A 173 -7.00 3.69 17.84
C ALA A 173 -7.49 3.08 19.15
N SER A 174 -6.67 2.22 19.77
CA SER A 174 -6.85 1.89 21.17
C SER A 174 -6.21 3.01 21.97
N ASP A 175 -6.99 3.99 22.40
CA ASP A 175 -6.58 4.79 23.52
C ASP A 175 -6.39 3.85 24.71
N GLY A 176 -5.26 3.94 25.43
CA GLY A 176 -5.02 3.12 26.63
C GLY A 176 -5.98 3.40 27.78
N SER A 177 -7.04 4.17 27.53
CA SER A 177 -8.15 4.42 28.42
C SER A 177 -9.27 3.45 28.09
N SER A 178 -9.74 2.71 29.09
CA SER A 178 -10.98 1.95 28.99
C SER A 178 -12.17 2.91 28.75
N SER A 179 -12.41 3.35 27.51
CA SER A 179 -13.62 4.09 27.16
C SER A 179 -13.86 4.12 25.65
N GLY A 180 -14.68 3.18 25.16
CA GLY A 180 -15.62 3.39 24.05
C GLY A 180 -15.05 3.74 22.68
N ALA A 181 -15.04 2.76 21.77
CA ALA A 181 -14.83 2.96 20.35
C ALA A 181 -15.66 4.14 19.80
N GLN A 182 -15.00 5.26 19.48
CA GLN A 182 -15.58 6.33 18.71
C GLN A 182 -15.44 6.00 17.22
N SER A 183 -16.50 5.41 16.67
CA SER A 183 -16.74 5.37 15.22
C SER A 183 -17.38 6.70 14.83
N THR A 184 -16.58 7.64 14.32
CA THR A 184 -17.11 8.81 13.60
C THR A 184 -17.69 8.31 12.28
N ARG A 185 -19.01 8.14 12.24
CA ARG A 185 -19.80 8.13 11.02
C ARG A 185 -19.93 9.58 10.58
N ASP A 186 -19.20 9.98 9.55
CA ASP A 186 -19.50 11.22 8.83
C ASP A 186 -20.82 10.99 8.06
N ASP A 187 -21.85 11.72 8.46
CA ASP A 187 -23.19 11.69 7.87
C ASP A 187 -23.14 12.11 6.38
N LEU A 188 -23.58 11.18 5.53
CA LEU A 188 -24.02 11.45 4.17
C LEU A 188 -25.38 12.16 4.23
N SER A 189 -25.41 13.48 4.15
CA SER A 189 -26.59 14.20 3.68
C SER A 189 -26.51 14.31 2.15
N MET A 190 -27.11 13.33 1.47
CA MET A 190 -27.61 13.53 0.10
C MET A 190 -28.77 14.51 0.17
N ASP A 191 -28.53 15.78 -0.16
CA ASP A 191 -29.60 16.70 -0.52
C ASP A 191 -30.08 16.37 -1.93
N THR A 192 -31.26 15.78 -2.00
CA THR A 192 -32.16 15.84 -3.15
C THR A 192 -32.60 17.28 -3.39
N ALA A 193 -32.35 17.78 -4.60
CA ALA A 193 -33.17 18.79 -5.28
C ALA A 193 -33.13 18.53 -6.79
#